data_AF-A0A2R6KGE0-F1
#
_entry.id   AF-A0A2R6KGE0-F1
#
_cell.length_a   1.000
_cell.length_b   1.000
_cell.length_c   1.000
_cell.angle_alpha   90.00
_cell.angle_beta   90.00
_cell.angle_gamma   90.00
#
_symmetry.space_group_name_H-M   'P 1'
#
loop_
_entity.id
_entity.type
_entity.pdbx_description
1 polymer ?
#
loop_
_entity_poly.entity_id
_entity_poly.type
_entity_poly.pdbx_seq_one_letter_code
_entity_poly.pdbx_strand_id
1 'polypeptide(L)'
;MIDALYGVVLTVAFLVVLAASVPVLAGIVRDARERRRKRRAGELDRYAEDEEYGPGPPEGSDDADPLAVGRVFCRSCETENEAEFAYCRRCGSRL
;
A
#
# COMPACT_ATOMS: atom_id res chain seq x y z
N MET A 1 6.11 10.41 45.59
CA MET A 1 6.97 11.35 44.83
C MET A 1 7.73 10.66 43.71
N ILE A 2 8.30 9.47 43.97
CA ILE A 2 9.01 8.66 42.97
C ILE A 2 8.08 8.23 41.81
N ASP A 3 6.84 7.82 42.08
CA ASP A 3 5.88 7.40 41.04
C ASP A 3 5.48 8.53 40.08
N ALA A 4 5.31 9.73 40.61
CA ALA A 4 5.02 10.92 39.79
C ALA A 4 6.21 11.26 38.88
N LEU A 5 7.43 11.11 39.39
CA LEU A 5 8.66 11.38 38.64
C LEU A 5 8.86 10.34 37.52
N TYR A 6 8.60 9.06 37.80
CA TYR A 6 8.58 8.02 36.76
C TYR A 6 7.52 8.27 35.69
N GLY A 7 6.30 8.66 36.10
CA GLY A 7 5.23 9.02 35.16
C GLY A 7 5.63 10.16 34.21
N VAL A 8 6.26 11.20 34.75
CA VAL A 8 6.78 12.32 33.95
C VAL A 8 7.88 11.84 33.00
N VAL A 9 8.85 11.07 33.48
CA VAL A 9 9.96 10.54 32.66
C VAL A 9 9.44 9.67 31.52
N LEU A 10 8.50 8.76 31.80
CA LEU A 10 7.88 7.91 30.77
C LEU A 10 7.13 8.72 29.72
N THR A 11 6.39 9.73 30.16
CA THR A 11 5.64 10.61 29.23
C THR A 11 6.59 11.37 28.32
N VAL A 12 7.65 11.95 28.87
CA VAL A 12 8.67 12.67 28.09
C VAL A 12 9.37 11.71 27.12
N ALA A 13 9.78 10.53 27.58
CA ALA A 13 10.42 9.53 26.72
C ALA A 13 9.50 9.10 25.56
N PHE A 14 8.22 8.88 25.84
CA PHE A 14 7.24 8.52 24.83
C PHE A 14 7.05 9.63 23.79
N LEU A 15 6.94 10.89 24.23
CA LEU A 15 6.84 12.03 23.34
C LEU A 15 8.08 12.19 22.45
N VAL A 16 9.27 11.94 22.99
CA VAL A 16 10.53 11.98 22.22
C VAL A 16 10.52 10.90 21.13
N VAL A 17 10.11 9.68 21.45
CA VAL A 17 10.00 8.59 20.47
C VAL A 17 8.98 8.91 19.38
N LEU A 18 7.80 9.42 19.76
CA LEU A 18 6.79 9.85 18.81
C LEU A 18 7.33 10.95 17.89
N ALA A 19 7.93 11.99 18.44
CA ALA A 19 8.50 13.10 17.67
C ALA A 19 9.58 12.62 16.69
N ALA A 20 10.44 11.68 17.12
CA ALA A 20 11.45 11.08 16.26
C ALA A 20 10.85 10.23 15.12
N SER A 21 9.68 9.60 15.32
CA SER A 21 9.01 8.79 14.30
C SER A 21 8.26 9.59 13.23
N VAL A 22 7.81 10.81 13.56
CA VAL A 22 7.08 11.70 12.64
C VAL A 22 7.81 12.00 11.32
N PRO A 23 9.11 12.39 11.29
CA PRO A 23 9.80 12.70 10.02
C PRO A 23 9.92 11.49 9.09
N VAL A 24 10.08 10.29 9.64
CA VAL A 24 10.12 9.04 8.86
C VAL A 24 8.78 8.80 8.17
N LEU A 25 7.69 8.91 8.94
CA LEU A 25 6.32 8.79 8.42
C LEU A 25 6.00 9.88 7.39
N ALA A 26 6.44 11.11 7.64
CA ALA A 26 6.25 12.23 6.73
C ALA A 26 6.99 12.02 5.40
N GLY A 27 8.17 11.40 5.42
CA GLY A 27 8.91 11.02 4.22
C GLY A 27 8.12 10.04 3.35
N ILE A 28 7.61 8.97 3.96
CA ILE A 28 6.79 7.95 3.25
C ILE A 28 5.52 8.59 2.68
N VAL A 29 4.81 9.41 3.46
CA VAL A 29 3.58 10.07 3.02
C VAL A 29 3.85 11.08 1.91
N ARG A 30 4.96 11.82 1.96
CA ARG A 30 5.37 12.73 0.89
C ARG A 30 5.66 11.97 -0.40
N ASP A 31 6.43 10.88 -0.33
CA ASP A 31 6.75 10.06 -1.50
C ASP A 31 5.47 9.45 -2.11
N ALA A 32 4.59 8.90 -1.27
CA ALA A 32 3.29 8.39 -1.71
C ALA A 32 2.41 9.48 -2.35
N ARG A 33 2.38 10.68 -1.77
CA ARG A 33 1.65 11.82 -2.34
C ARG A 33 2.26 12.28 -3.66
N GLU A 34 3.57 12.30 -3.78
CA GLU A 34 4.25 12.71 -5.01
C GLU A 34 3.97 11.73 -6.14
N ARG A 35 4.05 10.41 -5.88
CA ARG A 35 3.65 9.37 -6.84
C ARG A 35 2.18 9.49 -7.23
N ARG A 36 1.29 9.77 -6.26
CA ARG A 36 -0.14 9.97 -6.52
C ARG A 36 -0.40 11.26 -7.33
N ARG A 37 0.38 12.31 -7.10
CA ARG A 37 0.31 13.56 -7.87
C ARG A 37 0.78 13.35 -9.31
N LYS A 38 1.87 12.61 -9.52
CA LYS A 38 2.35 12.22 -10.86
C LYS A 38 1.30 11.40 -11.62
N ARG A 39 0.65 10.42 -10.96
CA ARG A 39 -0.48 9.69 -11.55
C ARG A 39 -1.66 10.60 -11.89
N ARG A 40 -2.07 11.50 -11.00
CA ARG A 40 -3.16 12.45 -11.29
C ARG A 40 -2.83 13.46 -12.38
N ALA A 41 -1.58 13.89 -12.48
CA ALA A 41 -1.14 14.79 -13.55
C ALA A 41 -1.13 14.06 -14.90
N GLY A 42 -0.64 12.82 -14.96
CA GLY A 42 -0.71 11.99 -16.18
C GLY A 42 -2.14 11.55 -16.54
N GLU A 43 -3.03 11.38 -15.56
CA GLU A 43 -4.46 11.16 -15.79
C GLU A 43 -5.13 12.42 -16.37
N LEU A 44 -4.80 13.61 -15.85
CA LEU A 44 -5.32 14.88 -16.37
C LEU A 44 -4.78 15.24 -17.76
N ASP A 45 -3.55 14.84 -18.08
CA ASP A 45 -2.95 15.02 -19.41
C ASP A 45 -3.62 14.10 -20.45
N ARG A 46 -3.89 12.84 -20.07
CA ARG A 46 -4.70 11.91 -20.87
C ARG A 46 -6.10 12.49 -21.14
N TYR A 47 -6.83 12.94 -20.12
CA TYR A 47 -8.14 13.58 -20.35
C TYR A 47 -8.10 14.96 -21.05
N ALA A 48 -6.92 15.56 -21.28
CA ALA A 48 -6.78 16.81 -22.03
C ALA A 48 -6.41 16.60 -23.51
N GLU A 49 -5.84 15.44 -23.88
CA GLU A 49 -5.54 15.08 -25.28
C GLU A 49 -6.58 14.16 -25.93
N ASP A 50 -7.56 13.64 -25.18
CA ASP A 50 -8.51 12.65 -25.70
C ASP A 50 -9.84 13.26 -26.19
N GLU A 51 -9.81 14.11 -27.23
CA GLU A 51 -10.84 13.97 -28.26
C GLU A 51 -10.43 12.76 -29.11
N GLU A 52 -11.22 11.69 -29.02
CA GLU A 52 -11.18 10.51 -29.90
C GLU A 52 -10.08 9.47 -29.61
N TYR A 53 -10.43 8.42 -28.85
CA TYR A 53 -10.34 6.99 -29.24
C TYR A 53 -10.35 6.06 -28.01
N GLY A 54 -10.97 4.87 -28.16
CA GLY A 54 -11.45 4.02 -27.06
C GLY A 54 -10.38 3.44 -26.11
N PRO A 55 -10.82 2.91 -24.95
CA PRO A 55 -9.90 2.34 -23.95
C PRO A 55 -9.30 1.02 -24.45
N GLY A 56 -8.09 1.09 -25.01
CA GLY A 56 -7.20 -0.07 -25.17
C GLY A 56 -6.47 -0.35 -23.84
N PRO A 57 -6.37 -1.61 -23.40
CA PRO A 57 -5.70 -1.97 -22.15
C PRO A 57 -4.17 -1.81 -22.28
N PRO A 58 -3.45 -1.36 -21.23
CA PRO A 58 -2.01 -1.22 -21.28
C PRO A 58 -1.32 -2.60 -21.24
N GLU A 59 -0.58 -2.92 -22.31
CA GLU A 59 0.36 -4.03 -22.33
C GLU A 59 1.70 -3.64 -21.69
N GLY A 60 2.18 -4.51 -20.79
CA GLY A 60 3.61 -4.78 -20.63
C GLY A 60 4.26 -4.44 -19.29
N SER A 61 4.28 -5.39 -18.34
CA SER A 61 5.55 -6.06 -17.97
C SER A 61 5.33 -7.15 -16.90
N ASP A 62 5.72 -8.37 -17.29
CA ASP A 62 5.98 -9.60 -16.54
C ASP A 62 4.80 -10.42 -15.99
N ASP A 63 4.47 -11.44 -16.80
CA ASP A 63 3.84 -12.71 -16.44
C ASP A 63 2.50 -12.65 -15.71
N ALA A 64 1.49 -12.17 -16.41
CA ALA A 64 0.13 -12.62 -16.16
C ALA A 64 -0.61 -12.70 -17.50
N ASP A 65 -0.60 -13.89 -18.08
CA ASP A 65 -1.56 -14.33 -19.08
C ASP A 65 -2.98 -13.90 -18.64
N PRO A 66 -3.65 -12.98 -19.36
CA PRO A 66 -5.01 -12.55 -19.03
C PRO A 66 -6.05 -13.66 -19.24
N LEU A 67 -5.64 -14.80 -19.81
CA LEU A 67 -6.48 -15.98 -20.05
C LEU A 67 -6.14 -17.17 -19.15
N ALA A 68 -5.18 -17.02 -18.23
CA ALA A 68 -5.04 -17.97 -17.13
C ALA A 68 -6.14 -17.65 -16.09
N VAL A 69 -7.33 -18.21 -16.32
CA VAL A 69 -8.28 -18.55 -15.24
C VAL A 69 -7.59 -19.61 -14.36
N GLY A 70 -6.54 -19.18 -13.66
CA GLY A 70 -5.43 -20.01 -13.27
C GLY A 70 -5.17 -19.82 -11.80
N ARG A 71 -5.79 -20.69 -11.01
CA ARG A 71 -5.40 -21.12 -9.66
C ARG A 71 -4.31 -20.23 -9.03
N VAL A 72 -4.71 -19.24 -8.25
CA VAL A 72 -3.75 -18.31 -7.61
C VAL A 72 -3.20 -18.99 -6.37
N PHE A 73 -1.93 -19.38 -6.33
CA PHE A 73 -1.38 -20.04 -5.13
C PHE A 73 -0.90 -19.03 -4.08
N CYS A 74 -1.22 -19.30 -2.81
CA CYS A 74 -0.73 -18.50 -1.70
C CYS A 74 0.78 -18.72 -1.49
N ARG A 75 1.59 -17.66 -1.51
CA ARG A 75 3.04 -17.76 -1.27
C ARG A 75 3.43 -18.21 0.14
N SER A 76 2.52 -18.14 1.10
CA SER A 76 2.81 -18.48 2.51
C SER A 76 2.43 -19.91 2.88
N CYS A 77 1.41 -20.49 2.24
CA CYS A 77 0.93 -21.84 2.58
C CYS A 77 0.76 -22.74 1.36
N GLU A 78 1.12 -22.24 0.17
CA GLU A 78 1.16 -22.96 -1.11
C GLU A 78 -0.19 -23.57 -1.53
N THR A 79 -1.28 -23.16 -0.88
CA THR A 79 -2.63 -23.58 -1.26
C THR A 79 -3.18 -22.70 -2.35
N GLU A 80 -3.99 -23.30 -3.21
CA GLU A 80 -4.82 -22.56 -4.15
C GLU A 80 -5.75 -21.57 -3.41
N ASN A 81 -5.75 -20.34 -3.90
CA ASN A 81 -6.54 -19.22 -3.45
C ASN A 81 -7.48 -18.83 -4.60
N GLU A 82 -8.69 -18.47 -4.22
CA GLU A 82 -9.65 -17.90 -5.15
C GLU A 82 -9.18 -16.51 -5.56
N ALA A 83 -9.14 -16.24 -6.87
CA ALA A 83 -8.68 -14.96 -7.43
C ALA A 83 -9.53 -13.76 -6.99
N GLU A 84 -10.75 -14.01 -6.49
CA GLU A 84 -11.66 -13.01 -5.94
C GLU A 84 -11.15 -12.40 -4.61
N PHE A 85 -10.28 -13.11 -3.89
CA PHE A 85 -9.81 -12.67 -2.58
C PHE A 85 -8.42 -12.04 -2.67
N ALA A 86 -8.32 -10.78 -2.25
CA ALA A 86 -7.05 -10.07 -2.09
C ALA A 86 -6.17 -10.61 -0.94
N TYR A 87 -6.65 -11.58 -0.17
CA TYR A 87 -5.94 -12.25 0.92
C TYR A 87 -6.18 -13.76 0.86
N CYS A 88 -5.28 -14.56 1.44
CA CYS A 88 -5.49 -16.00 1.54
C CYS A 88 -6.47 -16.31 2.67
N ARG A 89 -7.65 -16.85 2.34
CA ARG A 89 -8.67 -17.20 3.35
C ARG A 89 -8.17 -18.19 4.39
N ARG A 90 -7.33 -19.15 4.02
CA ARG A 90 -6.79 -20.17 4.94
C ARG A 90 -5.77 -19.61 5.92
N CYS A 91 -4.95 -18.65 5.49
CA CYS A 91 -4.06 -17.93 6.41
C CYS A 91 -4.86 -16.97 7.29
N GLY A 92 -5.86 -16.29 6.71
CA GLY A 92 -6.73 -15.36 7.42
C GLY A 92 -7.62 -16.01 8.49
N SER A 93 -8.01 -17.26 8.30
CA SER A 93 -8.86 -18.00 9.25
C SER A 93 -8.11 -18.55 10.47
N ARG A 94 -6.79 -18.36 10.56
CA ARG A 94 -5.94 -18.80 11.69
C ARG A 94 -5.51 -17.66 12.61
N LEU A 95 -6.07 -16.46 12.40
CA LEU A 95 -5.91 -15.29 13.25
C LEU A 95 -6.98 -15.24 14.34
#